data_AF-A0A9W6XZW8-F1
#
_entry.id   AF-A0A9W6XZW8-F1
#
_cell.length_a   1.000
_cell.length_b   1.000
_cell.length_c   1.000
_cell.angle_alpha   90.00
_cell.angle_beta   90.00
_cell.angle_gamma   90.00
#
_symmetry.space_group_name_H-M   'P 1'
#
loop_
_entity.id
_entity.type
_entity.pdbx_description
1 polymer ?
#
loop_
_entity_poly.entity_id
_entity_poly.type
_entity_poly.pdbx_seq_one_letter_code
_entity_poly.pdbx_strand_id
1 'polypeptide(L)'
;MKLRCLLRERDVCEVVVALKEIQPGLREVGSVLATFQVQEKAMGKPLAWRLDANYISDNVRYRLPEPTMDRALEQLRDKLCGETEDIQRDNDGENVGDVAGYVVSIQKIGTYTREQLEDMKWIWNLQSTCRRGLSLCSWLNTEVKSLVEEPVAVGLTLDQFLNA
;
A
#
# COMPACT_ATOMS: atom_id res chain seq x y z
N MET A 1 -14.77 7.07 -19.24
CA MET A 1 -13.34 7.45 -19.18
C MET A 1 -12.56 6.28 -18.58
N LYS A 2 -11.40 5.87 -19.12
CA LYS A 2 -10.68 4.70 -18.57
C LYS A 2 -10.03 5.08 -17.23
N LEU A 3 -10.21 4.26 -16.18
CA LEU A 3 -9.66 4.51 -14.83
C LEU A 3 -8.15 4.80 -14.85
N ARG A 4 -7.40 4.10 -15.72
CA ARG A 4 -5.96 4.34 -15.93
C ARG A 4 -5.63 5.78 -16.34
N CYS A 5 -6.48 6.42 -17.14
CA CYS A 5 -6.27 7.81 -17.56
C CYS A 5 -6.53 8.81 -16.42
N LEU A 6 -7.48 8.49 -15.53
CA LEU A 6 -7.85 9.33 -14.39
C LEU A 6 -6.76 9.34 -13.31
N LEU A 7 -6.05 8.21 -13.15
CA LEU A 7 -5.09 7.99 -12.07
C LEU A 7 -3.61 8.19 -12.48
N ARG A 8 -3.31 8.35 -13.77
CA ARG A 8 -1.92 8.34 -14.27
C ARG A 8 -1.04 9.46 -13.73
N GLU A 9 -1.63 10.62 -13.47
CA GLU A 9 -0.90 11.84 -13.08
C GLU A 9 -1.04 12.15 -11.59
N ARG A 10 -1.84 11.35 -10.89
CA ARG A 10 -2.12 11.51 -9.46
C ARG A 10 -1.02 10.91 -8.62
N ASP A 11 -0.80 11.50 -7.45
CA ASP A 11 0.08 10.90 -6.44
C ASP A 11 -0.56 9.68 -5.76
N VAL A 12 0.20 9.01 -4.90
CA VAL A 12 -0.28 7.79 -4.23
C VAL A 12 -1.51 8.05 -3.36
N CYS A 13 -1.58 9.18 -2.66
CA CYS A 13 -2.65 9.53 -1.74
C CYS A 13 -3.93 9.84 -2.52
N GLU A 14 -3.82 10.67 -3.56
CA GLU A 14 -4.91 10.98 -4.48
C GLU A 14 -5.45 9.73 -5.20
N VAL A 15 -4.58 8.77 -5.52
CA VAL A 15 -4.98 7.47 -6.07
C VAL A 15 -5.79 6.67 -5.06
N VAL A 16 -5.35 6.59 -3.80
CA VAL A 16 -6.08 5.88 -2.75
C VAL A 16 -7.45 6.51 -2.52
N VAL A 17 -7.53 7.85 -2.43
CA VAL A 17 -8.80 8.58 -2.31
C VAL A 17 -9.72 8.25 -3.47
N ALA A 18 -9.24 8.39 -4.72
CA ALA A 18 -10.05 8.13 -5.90
C ALA A 18 -10.53 6.67 -5.99
N LEU A 19 -9.70 5.70 -5.61
CA LEU A 19 -10.09 4.29 -5.60
C LEU A 19 -11.16 3.99 -4.54
N LYS A 20 -11.07 4.63 -3.36
CA LYS A 20 -12.08 4.51 -2.29
C LYS A 20 -13.42 5.14 -2.70
N GLU A 21 -13.39 6.25 -3.43
CA GLU A 21 -14.58 6.94 -3.92
C GLU A 21 -15.28 6.22 -5.08
N ILE A 22 -14.51 5.80 -6.10
CA ILE A 22 -15.06 5.22 -7.32
C ILE A 22 -15.45 3.75 -7.11
N GLN A 23 -14.74 3.02 -6.24
CA GLN A 23 -14.89 1.58 -6.01
C GLN A 23 -14.96 0.75 -7.31
N PRO A 24 -13.90 0.77 -8.14
CA PRO A 24 -13.94 0.13 -9.46
C PRO A 24 -13.92 -1.39 -9.36
N GLY A 25 -14.27 -2.05 -10.46
CA GLY A 25 -14.23 -3.51 -10.55
C GLY A 25 -12.81 -4.08 -10.40
N LEU A 26 -12.70 -5.30 -9.86
CA LEU A 26 -11.44 -5.97 -9.53
C LEU A 26 -10.42 -5.99 -10.68
N ARG A 27 -10.90 -6.27 -11.90
CA ARG A 27 -10.06 -6.33 -13.11
C ARG A 27 -9.50 -4.95 -13.48
N GLU A 28 -10.28 -3.89 -13.33
CA GLU A 28 -9.87 -2.53 -13.65
C GLU A 28 -8.85 -2.02 -12.63
N VAL A 29 -9.11 -2.23 -11.34
CA VAL A 29 -8.17 -1.93 -10.25
C VAL A 29 -6.85 -2.66 -10.47
N GLY A 30 -6.88 -3.99 -10.63
CA GLY A 30 -5.67 -4.79 -10.84
C GLY A 30 -4.87 -4.34 -12.05
N SER A 31 -5.55 -3.99 -13.16
CA SER A 31 -4.88 -3.47 -14.36
C SER A 31 -4.19 -2.14 -14.11
N VAL A 32 -4.82 -1.20 -13.40
CA VAL A 32 -4.21 0.10 -13.10
C VAL A 32 -3.04 -0.04 -12.13
N LEU A 33 -3.21 -0.79 -11.05
CA LEU A 33 -2.17 -0.98 -10.03
C LEU A 33 -0.91 -1.64 -10.61
N ALA A 34 -1.05 -2.53 -11.59
CA ALA A 34 0.08 -3.14 -12.29
C ALA A 34 0.94 -2.14 -13.09
N THR A 35 0.45 -0.93 -13.36
CA THR A 35 1.17 0.06 -14.18
C THR A 35 2.02 1.04 -13.38
N PHE A 36 1.88 1.06 -12.06
CA PHE A 36 2.74 1.86 -11.20
C PHE A 36 4.15 1.29 -11.19
N GLN A 37 5.12 2.13 -11.58
CA GLN A 37 6.53 1.78 -11.53
C GLN A 37 6.99 1.59 -10.09
N VAL A 38 7.82 0.57 -9.87
CA VAL A 38 8.41 0.27 -8.57
C VAL A 38 9.88 0.67 -8.59
N GLN A 39 10.31 1.48 -7.62
CA GLN A 39 11.66 2.00 -7.58
C GLN A 39 12.62 1.02 -6.88
N GLU A 40 13.06 -0.02 -7.59
CA GLU A 40 13.91 -1.11 -7.06
C GLU A 40 15.18 -0.61 -6.37
N LYS A 41 15.77 0.50 -6.85
CA LYS A 41 16.97 1.12 -6.26
C LYS A 41 16.82 1.55 -4.79
N ALA A 42 15.61 1.54 -4.23
CA ALA A 42 15.36 1.86 -2.83
C ALA A 42 15.67 0.70 -1.85
N MET A 43 15.76 -0.55 -2.35
CA MET A 43 16.08 -1.69 -1.50
C MET A 43 17.46 -1.55 -0.83
N GLY A 44 17.51 -1.81 0.48
CA GLY A 44 18.73 -1.70 1.28
C GLY A 44 19.28 -0.28 1.49
N LYS A 45 18.56 0.77 1.05
CA LYS A 45 19.00 2.15 1.29
C LYS A 45 18.82 2.55 2.76
N PRO A 46 19.76 3.34 3.31
CA PRO A 46 19.61 3.94 4.64
C PRO A 46 18.34 4.80 4.71
N LEU A 47 17.67 4.72 5.85
CA LEU A 47 16.45 5.45 6.18
C LEU A 47 16.76 6.42 7.32
N ALA A 48 16.34 7.67 7.19
CA ALA A 48 16.51 8.68 8.22
C ALA A 48 15.20 9.45 8.43
N TRP A 49 14.55 9.21 9.58
CA TRP A 49 13.39 10.01 10.01
C TRP A 49 13.84 11.36 10.54
N ARG A 50 13.13 12.42 10.15
CA ARG A 50 13.33 13.80 10.60
C ARG A 50 12.00 14.54 10.68
N LEU A 51 11.89 15.47 11.62
CA LEU A 51 10.79 16.42 11.64
C LEU A 51 11.02 17.45 10.53
N ASP A 52 10.05 17.60 9.63
CA ASP A 52 10.09 18.56 8.54
C ASP A 52 8.70 19.13 8.30
N ALA A 53 8.31 20.09 9.15
CA ALA A 53 7.00 20.73 9.10
C ALA A 53 6.76 21.54 7.80
N ASN A 54 7.82 21.84 7.04
CA ASN A 54 7.74 22.54 5.77
C ASN A 54 7.83 21.61 4.57
N TYR A 55 7.78 20.29 4.79
CA TYR A 55 7.82 19.33 3.70
C TYR A 55 6.59 19.49 2.80
N ILE A 56 6.86 19.69 1.51
CA ILE A 56 5.85 19.68 0.46
C ILE A 56 5.93 18.32 -0.23
N SER A 57 4.82 17.60 -0.25
CA SER A 57 4.68 16.34 -0.96
C SER A 57 5.03 16.53 -2.44
N ASP A 58 6.11 15.91 -2.88
CA ASP A 58 6.33 15.72 -4.31
C ASP A 58 5.26 14.75 -4.83
N ASN A 59 4.77 14.98 -6.05
CA ASN A 59 3.94 14.00 -6.74
C ASN A 59 4.75 12.72 -6.96
N VAL A 60 4.66 11.78 -6.02
CA VAL A 60 5.41 10.53 -6.11
C VAL A 60 4.77 9.66 -7.19
N ARG A 61 5.30 9.75 -8.40
CA ARG A 61 4.83 9.00 -9.58
C ARG A 61 5.20 7.51 -9.55
N TYR A 62 5.84 7.04 -8.49
CA TYR A 62 6.36 5.69 -8.35
C TYR A 62 6.08 5.15 -6.95
N ARG A 63 6.07 3.82 -6.83
CA ARG A 63 5.96 3.13 -5.54
C ARG A 63 7.34 2.72 -5.04
N LEU A 64 7.53 2.78 -3.73
CA LEU A 64 8.66 2.13 -3.11
C LEU A 64 8.46 0.60 -3.11
N PRO A 65 9.54 -0.19 -3.18
CA PRO A 65 9.47 -1.63 -2.94
C PRO A 65 8.87 -1.90 -1.56
N GLU A 66 7.95 -2.85 -1.48
CA GLU A 66 7.26 -3.22 -0.24
C GLU A 66 8.21 -3.42 0.97
N PRO A 67 9.35 -4.13 0.86
CA PRO A 67 10.27 -4.31 1.98
C PRO A 67 10.90 -3.01 2.49
N THR A 68 11.00 -1.99 1.64
CA THR A 68 11.56 -0.68 2.03
C THR A 68 10.55 0.09 2.85
N MET A 69 9.27 0.00 2.49
CA MET A 69 8.19 0.65 3.23
C MET A 69 7.93 -0.04 4.55
N ASP A 70 7.91 -1.37 4.57
CA ASP A 70 7.75 -2.15 5.80
C ASP A 70 8.86 -1.79 6.80
N ARG A 71 10.11 -1.78 6.34
CA ARG A 71 11.24 -1.33 7.16
C ARG A 71 11.08 0.11 7.67
N ALA A 72 10.60 1.03 6.82
CA ALA A 72 10.41 2.42 7.23
C ALA A 72 9.30 2.58 8.29
N LEU A 73 8.16 1.90 8.09
CA LEU A 73 7.02 1.92 9.01
C LEU A 73 7.36 1.21 10.34
N GLU A 74 8.09 0.10 10.30
CA GLU A 74 8.60 -0.58 11.49
C GLU A 74 9.56 0.30 12.28
N GLN A 75 10.54 0.91 11.62
CA GLN A 75 11.47 1.83 12.28
C GLN A 75 10.75 3.04 12.89
N LEU A 76 9.69 3.53 12.27
CA LEU A 76 8.89 4.62 12.82
C LEU A 76 8.17 4.19 14.08
N ARG A 77 7.52 3.01 14.05
CA ARG A 77 6.85 2.45 15.22
C ARG A 77 7.83 2.24 16.37
N ASP A 78 9.01 1.68 16.10
CA ASP A 78 10.01 1.39 17.12
C ASP A 78 10.57 2.69 17.74
N LYS A 79 10.79 3.73 16.92
CA LYS A 79 11.16 5.07 17.41
C LYS A 79 10.08 5.69 18.29
N LEU A 80 8.82 5.63 17.88
CA LEU A 80 7.71 6.17 18.66
C LEU A 80 7.50 5.39 19.96
N CYS A 81 7.65 4.07 19.94
CA CYS A 81 7.61 3.25 21.15
C CYS A 81 8.72 3.65 22.14
N GLY A 82 9.93 3.97 21.65
CA GLY A 82 11.03 4.44 22.48
C GLY A 82 10.87 5.89 22.98
N GLU A 83 10.24 6.77 22.20
CA GLU A 83 10.00 8.17 22.58
C GLU A 83 8.81 8.34 23.54
N THR A 84 7.92 7.34 23.69
CA THR A 84 6.82 7.40 24.68
C THR A 84 7.29 7.56 26.14
N GLU A 85 8.56 7.27 26.45
CA GLU A 85 9.14 7.48 27.79
C GLU A 85 9.73 8.89 27.99
N ASP A 86 10.09 9.60 26.92
CA ASP A 86 10.76 10.92 26.97
C ASP A 86 9.90 12.09 26.43
N ILE A 87 8.66 11.84 26.00
CA ILE A 87 7.67 12.91 25.87
C ILE A 87 7.30 13.33 27.29
N GLN A 88 8.09 14.25 27.85
CA GLN A 88 7.73 15.01 29.04
C GLN A 88 6.32 15.56 28.83
N ARG A 89 5.40 15.00 29.62
CA ARG A 89 4.09 15.56 29.91
C ARG A 89 4.30 16.91 30.58
N ASP A 90 4.45 17.95 29.79
CA ASP A 90 4.23 19.29 30.30
C ASP A 90 2.73 19.53 30.39
N ASN A 91 2.31 19.83 31.61
CA ASN A 91 0.97 20.21 32.00
C ASN A 91 0.52 21.46 31.23
N ASP A 92 -0.17 21.27 30.12
CA ASP A 92 -1.46 21.91 29.84
C ASP A 92 -2.06 21.13 28.67
N GLY A 93 -3.37 20.94 28.69
CA GLY A 93 -4.10 20.01 27.81
C GLY A 93 -4.12 20.41 26.34
N GLU A 94 -2.97 20.46 25.68
CA GLU A 94 -2.81 20.56 24.24
C GLU A 94 -1.75 19.56 23.81
N ASN A 95 -2.18 18.55 23.05
CA ASN A 95 -1.38 17.43 22.59
C ASN A 95 -0.43 17.93 21.49
N VAL A 96 0.62 18.66 21.86
CA VAL A 96 1.58 19.26 20.91
C VAL A 96 2.61 18.22 20.52
N GLY A 97 2.33 17.60 19.38
CA GLY A 97 3.23 16.71 18.67
C GLY A 97 2.48 16.07 17.53
N ASP A 98 1.95 16.88 16.60
CA ASP A 98 1.33 16.36 15.39
C ASP A 98 2.36 15.53 14.63
N VAL A 99 2.26 14.21 14.77
CA VAL A 99 3.19 13.26 14.19
C VAL A 99 3.13 13.27 12.65
N ALA A 100 2.19 14.03 12.07
CA ALA A 100 2.13 14.34 10.65
C ALA A 100 3.37 15.09 10.13
N GLY A 101 4.13 15.78 10.99
CA GLY A 101 5.34 16.52 10.59
C GLY A 101 6.57 15.65 10.31
N TYR A 102 6.54 14.35 10.64
CA TYR A 102 7.69 13.48 10.45
C TYR A 102 7.76 12.91 9.03
N VAL A 103 8.93 13.01 8.42
CA VAL A 103 9.21 12.47 7.10
C VAL A 103 10.42 11.54 7.13
N VAL A 104 10.39 10.49 6.33
CA VAL A 104 11.54 9.62 6.10
C VAL A 104 12.30 10.10 4.89
N SER A 105 13.58 10.37 5.06
CA SER A 105 14.51 10.60 3.97
C SER A 105 15.19 9.29 3.58
N ILE A 106 15.10 8.93 2.31
CA ILE A 106 15.74 7.76 1.73
C ILE A 106 16.80 8.24 0.74
N GLN A 107 18.06 7.92 1.03
CA GLN A 107 19.21 8.44 0.29
C GLN A 107 19.10 8.19 -1.23
N LYS A 108 19.20 9.26 -2.03
CA LYS A 108 19.11 9.24 -3.52
C LYS A 108 17.77 8.77 -4.09
N ILE A 109 16.76 8.60 -3.25
CA ILE A 109 15.40 8.18 -3.63
C ILE A 109 14.46 9.37 -3.47
N GLY A 110 14.33 9.92 -2.26
CA GLY A 110 13.39 10.99 -1.96
C GLY A 110 13.07 11.07 -0.48
N THR A 111 12.18 11.99 -0.13
CA THR A 111 11.62 12.15 1.21
C THR A 111 10.13 11.81 1.14
N TYR A 112 9.59 11.15 2.16
CA TYR A 112 8.20 10.69 2.19
C TYR A 112 7.55 10.92 3.55
N THR A 113 6.27 11.28 3.56
CA THR A 113 5.47 11.33 4.79
C THR A 113 5.07 9.93 5.25
N ARG A 114 4.61 9.80 6.50
CA ARG A 114 3.97 8.57 6.99
C ARG A 114 2.78 8.17 6.11
N GLU A 115 1.87 9.11 5.85
CA GLU A 115 0.64 8.87 5.10
C GLU A 115 0.93 8.30 3.71
N GLN A 116 1.93 8.85 3.01
CA GLN A 116 2.36 8.32 1.72
C GLN A 116 2.83 6.86 1.80
N LEU A 117 3.57 6.49 2.85
CA LEU A 117 4.02 5.10 3.03
C LEU A 117 2.85 4.16 3.34
N GLU A 118 1.90 4.60 4.15
CA GLU A 118 0.69 3.84 4.49
C GLU A 118 -0.21 3.64 3.28
N ASP A 119 -0.41 4.67 2.47
CA ASP A 119 -1.16 4.59 1.22
C ASP A 119 -0.47 3.70 0.19
N MET A 120 0.86 3.78 0.07
CA MET A 120 1.60 2.83 -0.77
C MET A 120 1.41 1.39 -0.25
N LYS A 121 1.41 1.16 1.07
CA LYS A 121 1.20 -0.19 1.66
C LYS A 121 -0.21 -0.68 1.38
N TRP A 122 -1.20 0.19 1.50
CA TRP A 122 -2.57 -0.11 1.12
C TRP A 122 -2.67 -0.51 -0.35
N ILE A 123 -1.98 0.19 -1.26
CA ILE A 123 -1.96 -0.17 -2.68
C ILE A 123 -1.31 -1.55 -2.91
N TRP A 124 -0.23 -1.88 -2.23
CA TRP A 124 0.39 -3.22 -2.33
C TRP A 124 -0.58 -4.33 -1.90
N ASN A 125 -1.25 -4.13 -0.76
CA ASN A 125 -2.26 -5.06 -0.25
C ASN A 125 -3.46 -5.17 -1.20
N LEU A 126 -3.90 -4.05 -1.78
CA LEU A 126 -5.00 -4.07 -2.75
C LEU A 126 -4.59 -4.82 -4.03
N GLN A 127 -3.36 -4.64 -4.51
CA GLN A 127 -2.87 -5.34 -5.70
C GLN A 127 -2.79 -6.86 -5.45
N SER A 128 -2.31 -7.29 -4.29
CA SER A 128 -2.25 -8.72 -3.94
C SER A 128 -3.64 -9.34 -3.81
N THR A 129 -4.57 -8.65 -3.14
CA THR A 129 -5.99 -9.05 -3.06
C THR A 129 -6.64 -9.13 -4.44
N CYS A 130 -6.40 -8.14 -5.31
CA CYS A 130 -6.93 -8.16 -6.68
C CYS A 130 -6.43 -9.36 -7.47
N ARG A 131 -5.13 -9.68 -7.38
CA ARG A 131 -4.57 -10.87 -8.03
C ARG A 131 -5.22 -12.15 -7.53
N ARG A 132 -5.36 -12.31 -6.22
CA ARG A 132 -6.01 -13.50 -5.61
C ARG A 132 -7.47 -13.64 -6.06
N GLY A 133 -8.23 -12.55 -6.01
CA GLY A 133 -9.64 -12.58 -6.44
C GLY A 133 -9.79 -12.91 -7.94
N LEU A 134 -8.91 -12.39 -8.80
CA LEU A 134 -8.92 -12.74 -10.23
C LEU A 134 -8.58 -14.22 -10.46
N SER A 135 -7.60 -14.77 -9.73
CA SER A 135 -7.29 -16.20 -9.77
C SER A 135 -8.50 -17.04 -9.34
N LEU A 136 -9.18 -16.66 -8.26
CA LEU A 136 -10.39 -17.33 -7.79
C LEU A 136 -11.51 -17.30 -8.84
N CYS A 137 -11.76 -16.13 -9.47
CA CYS A 137 -12.73 -16.03 -10.55
C CYS A 137 -12.36 -16.92 -11.74
N SER A 138 -11.08 -17.02 -12.09
CA SER A 138 -10.61 -17.89 -13.17
C SER A 138 -10.83 -19.36 -12.82
N TRP A 139 -10.48 -19.75 -11.60
CA TRP A 139 -10.69 -21.10 -11.09
C TRP A 139 -12.18 -21.46 -11.09
N LEU A 140 -13.06 -20.62 -10.53
CA LEU A 140 -14.50 -20.83 -10.54
C LEU A 140 -15.04 -21.04 -11.95
N ASN A 141 -14.64 -20.18 -12.90
CA ASN A 141 -15.07 -20.30 -14.29
C ASN A 141 -14.53 -21.54 -15.02
N THR A 142 -13.50 -22.18 -14.48
CA THR A 142 -12.87 -23.37 -15.11
C THR A 142 -13.36 -24.64 -14.45
N GLU A 143 -13.25 -24.75 -13.12
CA GLU A 143 -13.66 -25.91 -12.34
C GLU A 143 -15.17 -26.00 -12.16
N VAL A 144 -15.87 -24.92 -11.78
CA VAL A 144 -17.34 -25.03 -11.63
C VAL A 144 -17.98 -25.27 -12.98
N LYS A 145 -17.43 -24.67 -14.05
CA LYS A 145 -17.92 -24.92 -15.40
C LYS A 145 -17.66 -26.36 -15.84
N SER A 146 -16.46 -26.91 -15.61
CA SER A 146 -16.19 -28.32 -15.90
C SER A 146 -17.02 -29.26 -15.05
N LEU A 147 -17.32 -28.92 -13.79
CA LEU A 147 -18.11 -29.73 -12.86
C LEU A 147 -19.62 -29.69 -13.14
N VAL A 148 -20.12 -28.57 -13.67
CA VAL A 148 -21.49 -28.48 -14.19
C VAL A 148 -21.61 -29.26 -15.51
N GLU A 149 -20.54 -29.31 -16.30
CA GLU A 149 -20.46 -30.11 -17.53
C GLU A 149 -20.18 -31.61 -17.24
N GLU A 150 -19.50 -31.96 -16.13
CA GLU A 150 -19.18 -33.31 -15.64
C GLU A 150 -19.21 -33.41 -14.08
N PRO A 151 -20.23 -34.02 -13.45
CA PRO A 151 -20.43 -33.89 -11.99
C PRO A 151 -19.44 -34.73 -11.17
N VAL A 152 -18.46 -34.07 -10.52
CA VAL A 152 -17.55 -34.67 -9.53
C VAL A 152 -17.55 -33.88 -8.22
N ALA A 153 -17.19 -34.51 -7.09
CA ALA A 153 -17.32 -33.97 -5.74
C ALA A 153 -16.36 -32.77 -5.47
N VAL A 154 -16.95 -31.58 -5.33
CA VAL A 154 -16.30 -30.25 -5.28
C VAL A 154 -15.53 -29.94 -3.99
N GLY A 155 -15.64 -30.77 -2.95
CA GLY A 155 -15.24 -30.40 -1.58
C GLY A 155 -13.73 -30.36 -1.27
N LEU A 156 -12.89 -31.08 -2.02
CA LEU A 156 -11.46 -31.25 -1.67
C LEU A 156 -10.52 -30.21 -2.30
N THR A 157 -10.96 -29.52 -3.36
CA THR A 157 -10.10 -28.62 -4.16
C THR A 157 -10.09 -27.17 -3.65
N LEU A 158 -11.14 -26.74 -2.95
CA LEU A 158 -11.28 -25.37 -2.46
C LEU A 158 -10.31 -25.04 -1.30
N ASP A 159 -10.13 -25.99 -0.37
CA ASP A 159 -9.30 -25.81 0.84
C ASP A 159 -7.80 -25.70 0.52
N GLN A 160 -7.32 -26.38 -0.52
CA GLN A 160 -5.92 -26.29 -0.94
C GLN A 160 -5.59 -24.95 -1.61
N PHE A 161 -6.56 -24.31 -2.28
CA PHE A 161 -6.37 -23.03 -2.95
C PHE A 161 -6.49 -21.82 -2.02
N LEU A 162 -7.34 -21.88 -0.99
CA LEU A 162 -7.50 -20.79 -0.03
C LEU A 162 -6.28 -20.62 0.89
N ASN A 163 -5.54 -21.71 1.10
CA ASN A 163 -4.42 -21.81 2.03
C ASN A 163 -3.03 -21.82 1.35
N ALA A 164 -2.96 -21.58 0.04
CA ALA A 164 -1.72 -21.42 -0.74
C ALA A 164 -1.39 -19.94 -0.98
#